data_AF-A0A6N3C3K2-F1
#
_entry.id   AF-A0A6N3C3K2-F1
#
_cell.length_a   1.000
_cell.length_b   1.000
_cell.length_c   1.000
_cell.angle_alpha   90.00
_cell.angle_beta   90.00
_cell.angle_gamma   90.00
#
_symmetry.space_group_name_H-M   'P 1'
#
loop_
_entity.id
_entity.type
_entity.pdbx_description
1 polymer ?
#
loop_
_entity_poly.entity_id
_entity_poly.type
_entity_poly.pdbx_seq_one_letter_code
_entity_poly.pdbx_strand_id
1 'polypeptide(L)'
;MQSCLEYVGSHIFELLGFNVQKTFLGTFEGEEVVACKSFVEAGEQFVPFNDVGESTLDQDKERYQYEYADIMQMLRDNSKLTDVSETIAMFWEMFIVDALIGNFDRHGLNWGFVKRNGAYSLAPVFDNGSCLFPSLVDEEEMLRIIGSEEETRARVYGFPTSQIRLHGRKSSYYEVVSSLEFDECNRALCEIVKRADMDAIHRLVASVPGISDRRKAFYDHMLDARFRCIIEAPYQALVGRNA
;
A
#
# COMPACT_ATOMS: atom_id res chain seq x y z
N MET A 1 8.92 11.03 13.15
CA MET A 1 8.15 9.76 13.08
C MET A 1 7.46 9.55 11.73
N GLN A 2 6.55 10.43 11.28
CA GLN A 2 5.90 10.29 9.96
C GLN A 2 6.92 10.26 8.80
N SER A 3 7.96 11.09 8.88
CA SER A 3 9.09 11.09 7.92
C SER A 3 9.78 9.72 7.78
N CYS A 4 9.97 9.02 8.89
CA CYS A 4 10.56 7.68 8.89
C CYS A 4 9.67 6.63 8.23
N LEU A 5 8.37 6.71 8.48
CA LEU A 5 7.39 5.76 7.93
C LEU A 5 7.20 5.95 6.43
N GLU A 6 7.20 7.19 5.96
CA GLU A 6 7.20 7.48 4.51
C GLU A 6 8.42 6.85 3.82
N TYR A 7 9.59 6.97 4.44
CA TYR A 7 10.82 6.35 3.95
C TYR A 7 10.73 4.81 3.95
N VAL A 8 10.38 4.20 5.08
CA VAL A 8 10.27 2.74 5.21
C VAL A 8 9.23 2.18 4.22
N GLY A 9 8.02 2.75 4.21
CA GLY A 9 6.96 2.32 3.31
C GLY A 9 7.40 2.41 1.84
N SER A 10 7.97 3.54 1.43
CA SER A 10 8.44 3.73 0.05
C SER A 10 9.56 2.77 -0.33
N HIS A 11 10.52 2.51 0.56
CA HIS A 11 11.60 1.57 0.26
C HIS A 11 11.16 0.10 0.31
N ILE A 12 10.12 -0.27 1.08
CA ILE A 12 9.50 -1.61 0.97
C ILE A 12 8.85 -1.78 -0.41
N PHE A 13 8.12 -0.77 -0.90
CA PHE A 13 7.61 -0.77 -2.27
C PHE A 13 8.73 -0.91 -3.31
N GLU A 14 9.84 -0.17 -3.15
CA GLU A 14 11.00 -0.26 -4.03
C GLU A 14 11.61 -1.67 -4.06
N LEU A 15 11.81 -2.29 -2.88
CA LEU A 15 12.33 -3.65 -2.76
C LEU A 15 11.43 -4.69 -3.46
N LEU A 16 10.12 -4.45 -3.49
CA LEU A 16 9.13 -5.28 -4.19
C LEU A 16 8.99 -4.92 -5.68
N GLY A 17 9.89 -4.08 -6.22
CA GLY A 17 10.01 -3.78 -7.64
C GLY A 17 9.06 -2.71 -8.17
N PHE A 18 8.43 -1.91 -7.29
CA PHE A 18 7.55 -0.84 -7.72
C PHE A 18 8.31 0.40 -8.16
N ASN A 19 7.74 1.10 -9.13
CA ASN A 19 8.07 2.50 -9.36
C ASN A 19 7.49 3.33 -8.22
N VAL A 20 8.34 3.88 -7.36
CA VAL A 20 7.97 4.62 -6.16
C VAL A 20 8.68 5.98 -6.14
N GLN A 21 8.06 6.98 -5.51
CA GLN A 21 8.71 8.27 -5.31
C GLN A 21 10.04 8.09 -4.56
N LYS A 22 11.09 8.79 -5.01
CA LYS A 22 12.40 8.70 -4.34
C LYS A 22 12.36 9.50 -3.04
N THR A 23 12.66 8.83 -1.93
CA THR A 23 12.67 9.42 -0.58
C THR A 23 14.08 9.46 0.00
N PHE A 24 14.39 10.53 0.72
CA PHE A 24 15.68 10.70 1.41
C PHE A 24 15.44 11.19 2.83
N LEU A 25 15.97 10.49 3.83
CA LEU A 25 15.98 10.98 5.20
C LEU A 25 17.05 12.07 5.36
N GLY A 26 16.73 13.10 6.13
CA GLY A 26 17.65 14.18 6.42
C GLY A 26 17.20 15.04 7.60
N THR A 27 17.91 16.14 7.80
CA THR A 27 17.60 17.13 8.84
C THR A 27 17.45 18.50 8.19
N PHE A 28 16.36 19.19 8.48
CA PHE A 28 16.12 20.56 8.03
C PHE A 28 15.76 21.42 9.24
N GLU A 29 16.53 22.49 9.47
CA GLU A 29 16.35 23.40 10.62
C GLU A 29 16.33 22.69 12.00
N GLY A 30 17.04 21.57 12.12
CA GLY A 30 17.12 20.77 13.35
C GLY A 30 16.05 19.70 13.50
N GLU A 31 15.08 19.63 12.57
CA GLU A 31 14.00 18.64 12.56
C GLU A 31 14.29 17.50 11.58
N GLU A 32 13.89 16.28 11.96
CA GLU A 32 13.97 15.10 11.09
C GLU A 32 12.91 15.15 9.98
N VAL A 33 13.37 15.18 8.73
CA VAL A 33 12.51 15.30 7.55
C VAL A 33 12.73 14.15 6.57
N VAL A 34 11.72 13.91 5.74
CA VAL A 34 11.83 13.09 4.53
C VAL A 34 11.70 14.02 3.33
N ALA A 35 12.72 14.04 2.48
CA ALA A 35 12.66 14.74 1.21
C ALA A 35 12.13 13.78 0.15
N CYS A 36 10.98 14.11 -0.44
CA CYS A 36 10.38 13.36 -1.53
C CYS A 36 10.69 14.06 -2.86
N LYS A 37 11.35 13.35 -3.78
CA LYS A 37 11.64 13.88 -5.11
C LYS A 37 10.33 13.99 -5.91
N SER A 38 10.03 15.19 -6.41
CA SER A 38 8.92 15.38 -7.36
C SER A 38 9.08 14.42 -8.54
N PHE A 39 8.03 13.65 -8.81
CA PHE A 39 7.94 12.76 -9.97
C PHE A 39 7.26 13.41 -11.18
N VAL A 40 6.71 14.61 -11.03
CA VAL A 40 6.09 15.36 -12.14
C VAL A 40 7.17 16.16 -12.85
N GLU A 41 7.41 15.85 -14.13
CA GLU A 41 8.37 16.57 -14.98
C GLU A 41 7.73 17.75 -15.73
N ALA A 42 8.56 18.53 -16.42
CA ALA A 42 8.08 19.60 -17.28
C ALA A 42 7.16 19.07 -18.39
N GLY A 43 5.95 19.64 -18.48
CA GLY A 43 4.92 19.23 -19.43
C GLY A 43 4.07 18.04 -18.98
N GLU A 44 4.25 17.58 -17.74
CA GLU A 44 3.42 16.56 -17.12
C GLU A 44 2.49 17.15 -16.07
N GLN A 45 1.40 16.44 -15.79
CA GLN A 45 0.46 16.80 -14.74
C GLN A 45 0.09 15.54 -13.95
N PHE A 46 0.22 15.60 -12.62
CA PHE A 46 -0.37 14.59 -11.76
C PHE A 46 -1.90 14.75 -11.74
N VAL A 47 -2.60 13.64 -11.98
CA VAL A 47 -4.06 13.53 -11.91
C VAL A 47 -4.39 12.49 -10.84
N PRO A 48 -4.91 12.91 -9.67
CA PRO A 48 -5.40 12.00 -8.65
C PRO A 48 -6.46 11.06 -9.20
N PHE A 49 -6.53 9.84 -8.67
CA PHE A 49 -7.53 8.87 -9.11
C PHE A 49 -8.97 9.42 -8.99
N ASN A 50 -9.28 10.18 -7.93
CA ASN A 50 -10.59 10.82 -7.74
C ASN A 50 -10.96 11.80 -8.87
N ASP A 51 -9.98 12.39 -9.54
CA ASP A 51 -10.18 13.40 -10.58
C ASP A 51 -10.27 12.76 -11.98
N VAL A 52 -9.91 11.47 -12.10
CA VAL A 52 -10.06 10.73 -13.35
C VAL A 52 -11.53 10.62 -13.73
N GLY A 53 -12.38 10.21 -12.79
CA GLY A 53 -13.82 10.06 -13.01
C GLY A 53 -14.51 11.35 -13.46
N GLU A 54 -14.01 12.53 -13.07
CA GLU A 54 -14.57 13.83 -13.48
C GLU A 54 -14.38 14.13 -14.97
N SER A 55 -13.39 13.53 -15.62
CA SER A 55 -12.94 13.93 -16.97
C SER A 55 -13.15 12.85 -18.04
N THR A 56 -13.65 11.67 -17.66
CA THR A 56 -13.75 10.49 -18.55
C THR A 56 -15.04 9.68 -18.42
N LEU A 57 -15.90 9.90 -17.42
CA LEU A 57 -17.13 9.14 -17.24
C LEU A 57 -18.36 9.96 -17.63
N ASP A 58 -19.26 9.37 -18.43
CA ASP A 58 -20.60 9.90 -18.74
C ASP A 58 -21.63 9.65 -17.60
N GLN A 59 -21.20 9.11 -16.45
CA GLN A 59 -22.09 8.73 -15.34
C GLN A 59 -21.97 9.66 -14.12
N ASP A 60 -23.10 9.84 -13.42
CA ASP A 60 -23.22 10.68 -12.23
C ASP A 60 -22.27 10.24 -11.11
N LYS A 61 -21.39 11.17 -10.73
CA LYS A 61 -20.40 11.08 -9.65
C LYS A 61 -21.01 10.67 -8.30
N GLU A 62 -22.30 10.90 -8.08
CA GLU A 62 -23.02 10.59 -6.85
C GLU A 62 -23.06 9.09 -6.52
N ARG A 63 -22.87 8.21 -7.51
CA ARG A 63 -22.84 6.75 -7.30
C ARG A 63 -21.47 6.20 -6.91
N TYR A 64 -20.39 6.96 -7.08
CA TYR A 64 -19.03 6.49 -6.82
C TYR A 64 -18.72 6.53 -5.32
N GLN A 65 -18.54 5.38 -4.67
CA GLN A 65 -18.35 5.26 -3.21
C GLN A 65 -16.94 4.78 -2.81
N TYR A 66 -16.00 4.78 -3.76
CA TYR A 66 -14.63 4.31 -3.57
C TYR A 66 -14.58 2.86 -3.06
N GLU A 67 -15.36 1.99 -3.72
CA GLU A 67 -15.35 0.54 -3.51
C GLU A 67 -14.42 -0.17 -4.50
N TYR A 68 -14.00 -1.40 -4.21
CA TYR A 68 -13.19 -2.19 -5.15
C TYR A 68 -13.90 -2.36 -6.51
N ALA A 69 -15.20 -2.64 -6.49
CA ALA A 69 -16.00 -2.76 -7.71
C ALA A 69 -16.03 -1.46 -8.52
N ASP A 70 -16.21 -0.32 -7.84
CA ASP A 70 -16.20 0.99 -8.47
C ASP A 70 -14.85 1.32 -9.10
N ILE A 71 -13.75 1.03 -8.39
CA ILE A 71 -12.39 1.24 -8.88
C ILE A 71 -12.15 0.37 -10.12
N MET A 72 -12.50 -0.92 -10.07
CA MET A 72 -12.35 -1.83 -11.19
C MET A 72 -13.16 -1.37 -12.41
N GLN A 73 -14.41 -0.95 -12.20
CA GLN A 73 -15.26 -0.46 -13.27
C GLN A 73 -14.66 0.81 -13.91
N MET A 74 -14.22 1.76 -13.08
CA MET A 74 -13.63 3.00 -13.58
C MET A 74 -12.32 2.78 -14.34
N LEU A 75 -11.46 1.88 -13.87
CA LEU A 75 -10.23 1.52 -14.58
C LEU A 75 -10.54 0.86 -15.94
N ARG A 76 -11.56 -0.01 -16.01
CA ARG A 76 -11.97 -0.69 -17.25
C ARG A 76 -12.59 0.26 -18.26
N ASP A 77 -13.38 1.22 -17.80
CA ASP A 77 -14.11 2.17 -18.66
C ASP A 77 -13.27 3.36 -19.11
N ASN A 78 -12.09 3.58 -18.50
CA ASN A 78 -11.26 4.71 -18.84
C ASN A 78 -10.52 4.52 -20.18
N SER A 79 -11.13 5.02 -21.24
CA SER A 79 -10.61 5.02 -22.61
C SER A 79 -9.31 5.80 -22.83
N LYS A 80 -8.87 6.62 -21.84
CA LYS A 80 -7.62 7.40 -21.92
C LYS A 80 -6.42 6.70 -21.29
N LEU A 81 -6.61 5.54 -20.65
CA LEU A 81 -5.51 4.72 -20.16
C LEU A 81 -4.76 4.08 -21.32
N THR A 82 -3.44 4.10 -21.25
CA THR A 82 -2.58 3.46 -22.26
C THR A 82 -2.59 1.94 -22.14
N ASP A 83 -2.73 1.41 -20.92
CA ASP A 83 -2.84 -0.03 -20.65
C ASP A 83 -3.74 -0.28 -19.43
N VAL A 84 -4.97 -0.73 -19.69
CA VAL A 84 -5.97 -1.04 -18.65
C VAL A 84 -5.56 -2.25 -17.83
N SER A 85 -5.05 -3.30 -18.47
CA SER A 85 -4.70 -4.56 -17.79
C SER A 85 -3.50 -4.37 -16.87
N GLU A 86 -2.48 -3.66 -17.33
CA GLU A 86 -1.32 -3.31 -16.52
C GLU A 86 -1.72 -2.40 -15.34
N THR A 87 -2.60 -1.42 -15.57
CA THR A 87 -3.08 -0.53 -14.49
C THR A 87 -3.84 -1.29 -13.41
N ILE A 88 -4.71 -2.22 -13.79
CA ILE A 88 -5.44 -3.08 -12.83
C ILE A 88 -4.46 -3.98 -12.06
N ALA A 89 -3.49 -4.59 -12.76
CA ALA A 89 -2.48 -5.41 -12.12
C ALA A 89 -1.68 -4.61 -11.09
N MET A 90 -1.16 -3.44 -11.47
CA MET A 90 -0.40 -2.56 -10.57
C MET A 90 -1.23 -2.09 -9.37
N PHE A 91 -2.51 -1.79 -9.54
CA PHE A 91 -3.39 -1.43 -8.42
C PHE A 91 -3.49 -2.57 -7.40
N TRP A 92 -3.73 -3.80 -7.87
CA TRP A 92 -3.85 -4.95 -6.96
C TRP A 92 -2.53 -5.34 -6.33
N GLU A 93 -1.42 -5.23 -7.07
CA GLU A 93 -0.09 -5.42 -6.49
C GLU A 93 0.18 -4.37 -5.41
N MET A 94 -0.13 -3.10 -5.67
CA MET A 94 -0.03 -2.03 -4.66
C MET A 94 -0.88 -2.34 -3.43
N PHE A 95 -2.10 -2.85 -3.64
CA PHE A 95 -2.98 -3.27 -2.55
C PHE A 95 -2.37 -4.36 -1.66
N ILE A 96 -1.69 -5.36 -2.24
CA ILE A 96 -1.00 -6.42 -1.47
C ILE A 96 0.18 -5.85 -0.68
N VAL A 97 0.93 -4.88 -1.22
CA VAL A 97 2.01 -4.22 -0.46
C VAL A 97 1.44 -3.34 0.64
N ASP A 98 0.37 -2.59 0.36
CA ASP A 98 -0.36 -1.83 1.37
C ASP A 98 -0.89 -2.75 2.49
N ALA A 99 -1.26 -4.00 2.18
CA ALA A 99 -1.61 -5.03 3.17
C ALA A 99 -0.42 -5.43 4.06
N LEU A 100 0.77 -5.58 3.49
CA LEU A 100 1.99 -5.90 4.23
C LEU A 100 2.36 -4.79 5.22
N ILE A 101 2.43 -3.54 4.74
CA ILE A 101 2.82 -2.40 5.57
C ILE A 101 1.64 -1.89 6.43
N GLY A 102 0.42 -2.33 6.12
CA GLY A 102 -0.83 -1.93 6.76
C GLY A 102 -1.10 -0.44 6.59
N ASN A 103 -1.26 -0.01 5.34
CA ASN A 103 -1.60 1.36 5.02
C ASN A 103 -3.08 1.62 5.36
N PHE A 104 -3.40 2.53 6.28
CA PHE A 104 -4.81 2.82 6.61
C PHE A 104 -5.41 3.98 5.81
N ASP A 105 -4.65 4.57 4.88
CA ASP A 105 -5.02 5.83 4.25
C ASP A 105 -4.77 5.88 2.72
N ARG A 106 -4.80 4.73 2.03
CA ARG A 106 -4.79 4.70 0.56
C ARG A 106 -6.13 5.15 -0.04
N HIS A 107 -6.42 6.44 0.01
CA HIS A 107 -7.58 7.05 -0.66
C HIS A 107 -7.24 7.53 -2.08
N GLY A 108 -8.25 7.87 -2.89
CA GLY A 108 -8.09 8.21 -4.31
C GLY A 108 -7.36 9.53 -4.60
N LEU A 109 -6.75 10.18 -3.59
CA LEU A 109 -5.78 11.26 -3.80
C LEU A 109 -4.33 10.79 -3.62
N ASN A 110 -4.12 9.64 -2.98
CA ASN A 110 -2.80 9.08 -2.64
C ASN A 110 -2.33 8.04 -3.67
N TRP A 111 -2.94 8.06 -4.85
CA TRP A 111 -2.52 7.35 -6.06
C TRP A 111 -3.26 7.95 -7.26
N GLY A 112 -2.78 7.67 -8.46
CA GLY A 112 -3.37 8.21 -9.68
C GLY A 112 -2.41 8.10 -10.83
N PHE A 113 -2.43 9.11 -11.70
CA PHE A 113 -1.81 9.05 -13.00
C PHE A 113 -0.94 10.26 -13.27
N VAL A 114 0.10 10.08 -14.08
CA VAL A 114 0.82 11.16 -14.73
C VAL A 114 0.27 11.30 -16.16
N LYS A 115 -0.22 12.50 -16.46
CA LYS A 115 -0.75 12.88 -17.76
C LYS A 115 0.32 13.61 -18.57
N ARG A 116 0.58 13.12 -19.79
CA ARG A 116 1.47 13.76 -20.77
C ARG A 116 0.86 13.69 -22.16
N ASN A 117 0.75 14.83 -22.84
CA ASN A 117 0.15 14.93 -24.19
C ASN A 117 -1.24 14.28 -24.31
N GLY A 118 -2.04 14.30 -23.25
CA GLY A 118 -3.39 13.72 -23.23
C GLY A 118 -3.47 12.23 -22.89
N ALA A 119 -2.34 11.52 -22.87
CA ALA A 119 -2.25 10.13 -22.42
C ALA A 119 -1.99 10.04 -20.92
N TYR A 120 -2.50 8.97 -20.29
CA TYR A 120 -2.38 8.73 -18.85
C TYR A 120 -1.53 7.48 -18.61
N SER A 121 -0.53 7.60 -17.75
CA SER A 121 0.31 6.51 -17.24
C SER A 121 0.22 6.47 -15.71
N LEU A 122 0.41 5.32 -15.07
CA LEU A 122 0.33 5.25 -13.61
C LEU A 122 1.44 6.10 -12.97
N ALA A 123 1.10 6.92 -11.98
CA ALA A 123 2.09 7.64 -11.20
C ALA A 123 2.94 6.66 -10.37
N PRO A 124 4.21 7.00 -10.04
CA PRO A 124 4.94 6.25 -9.03
C PRO A 124 4.12 6.17 -7.74
N VAL A 125 4.23 5.08 -6.99
CA VAL A 125 3.60 4.98 -5.67
C VAL A 125 4.17 6.08 -4.76
N PHE A 126 3.32 6.78 -4.03
CA PHE A 126 3.69 7.85 -3.11
C PHE A 126 2.76 7.89 -1.90
N ASP A 127 3.07 8.71 -0.90
CA ASP A 127 2.28 8.86 0.34
C ASP A 127 2.10 7.52 1.07
N ASN A 128 3.24 6.96 1.47
CA ASN A 128 3.34 5.66 2.15
C ASN A 128 3.52 5.81 3.67
N GLY A 129 3.44 7.02 4.21
CA GLY A 129 3.67 7.32 5.63
C GLY A 129 2.56 6.88 6.58
N SER A 130 1.36 6.61 6.07
CA SER A 130 0.21 6.11 6.83
C SER A 130 0.26 4.59 7.05
N CYS A 131 1.43 4.06 7.40
CA CYS A 131 1.69 2.63 7.60
C CYS A 131 2.36 2.34 8.96
N LEU A 132 2.46 1.06 9.34
CA LEU A 132 3.19 0.61 10.54
C LEU A 132 2.87 1.39 11.84
N PHE A 133 1.60 1.76 12.03
CA PHE A 133 1.07 2.37 13.26
C PHE A 133 1.74 3.70 13.66
N PRO A 134 1.59 4.77 12.86
CA PRO A 134 2.22 6.06 13.13
C PRO A 134 1.78 6.69 14.46
N SER A 135 0.58 6.38 14.95
CA SER A 135 0.09 6.91 16.23
C SER A 135 0.63 6.17 17.45
N LEU A 136 1.29 5.02 17.27
CA LEU A 136 1.86 4.25 18.38
C LEU A 136 3.20 4.86 18.79
N VAL A 137 3.17 5.70 19.83
CA VAL A 137 4.34 6.41 20.35
C VAL A 137 4.97 5.74 21.57
N ASP A 138 4.19 4.99 22.36
CA ASP A 138 4.66 4.30 23.56
C ASP A 138 5.41 3.00 23.20
N GLU A 139 6.72 2.98 23.46
CA GLU A 139 7.55 1.81 23.19
C GLU A 139 7.32 0.65 24.17
N GLU A 140 6.84 0.92 25.39
CA GLU A 140 6.44 -0.16 26.31
C GLU A 140 5.16 -0.84 25.81
N GLU A 141 4.26 -0.07 25.21
CA GLU A 141 3.09 -0.64 24.53
C GLU A 141 3.51 -1.53 23.34
N MET A 142 4.48 -1.11 22.54
CA MET A 142 5.03 -1.94 21.45
C MET A 142 5.55 -3.28 21.96
N LEU A 143 6.34 -3.29 23.04
CA LEU A 143 6.87 -4.52 23.62
C LEU A 143 5.75 -5.42 24.16
N ARG A 144 4.70 -4.84 24.77
CA ARG A 144 3.51 -5.62 25.18
C ARG A 144 2.80 -6.25 24.00
N ILE A 145 2.68 -5.54 22.88
CA ILE A 145 2.04 -6.06 21.65
C ILE A 145 2.87 -7.22 21.08
N ILE A 146 4.20 -7.08 21.00
CA ILE A 146 5.09 -8.17 20.55
C ILE A 146 4.88 -9.42 21.41
N GLY A 147 4.76 -9.24 22.73
CA GLY A 147 4.53 -10.33 23.68
C GLY A 147 3.09 -10.88 23.73
N SER A 148 2.15 -10.32 22.97
CA SER A 148 0.73 -10.69 23.02
C SER A 148 0.22 -11.15 21.66
N GLU A 149 -0.12 -12.44 21.58
CA GLU A 149 -0.74 -13.01 20.38
C GLU A 149 -2.09 -12.35 20.09
N GLU A 150 -2.89 -12.05 21.12
CA GLU A 150 -4.18 -11.39 20.96
C GLU A 150 -4.03 -10.00 20.33
N GLU A 151 -3.12 -9.18 20.84
CA GLU A 151 -2.85 -7.83 20.32
C GLU A 151 -2.28 -7.86 18.90
N THR A 152 -1.43 -8.85 18.61
CA THR A 152 -0.90 -9.09 17.27
C THR A 152 -2.02 -9.46 16.31
N ARG A 153 -2.88 -10.41 16.68
CA ARG A 153 -4.01 -10.87 15.87
C ARG A 153 -4.99 -9.73 15.58
N ALA A 154 -5.28 -8.87 16.57
CA ALA A 154 -6.12 -7.70 16.37
C ALA A 154 -5.55 -6.75 15.28
N ARG A 155 -4.23 -6.55 15.28
CA ARG A 155 -3.46 -5.70 14.35
C ARG A 155 -3.14 -6.32 12.97
N VAL A 156 -3.50 -7.59 12.80
CA VAL A 156 -3.39 -8.34 11.54
C VAL A 156 -4.77 -8.52 10.90
N TYR A 157 -5.75 -8.98 11.68
CA TYR A 157 -7.06 -9.37 11.16
C TYR A 157 -8.12 -8.28 11.26
N GLY A 158 -8.03 -7.42 12.28
CA GLY A 158 -9.03 -6.40 12.57
C GLY A 158 -8.69 -5.03 12.00
N PHE A 159 -7.50 -4.52 12.29
CA PHE A 159 -7.04 -3.20 11.85
C PHE A 159 -5.54 -3.21 11.53
N PRO A 160 -5.03 -2.30 10.69
CA PRO A 160 -5.74 -1.25 9.97
C PRO A 160 -6.71 -1.79 8.92
N THR A 161 -7.72 -0.98 8.60
CA THR A 161 -8.65 -1.25 7.50
C THR A 161 -8.28 -0.39 6.31
N SER A 162 -8.51 -0.90 5.10
CA SER A 162 -8.35 -0.13 3.88
C SER A 162 -9.38 1.01 3.83
N GLN A 163 -9.01 2.13 3.21
CA GLN A 163 -9.98 3.18 2.85
C GLN A 163 -10.95 2.71 1.77
N ILE A 164 -10.55 1.72 0.98
CA ILE A 164 -11.37 1.13 -0.07
C ILE A 164 -12.42 0.22 0.56
N ARG A 165 -13.68 0.42 0.15
CA ARG A 165 -14.81 -0.31 0.72
C ARG A 165 -15.03 -1.64 0.01
N LEU A 166 -15.46 -2.63 0.79
CA LEU A 166 -16.00 -3.89 0.33
C LEU A 166 -17.46 -3.96 0.76
N HIS A 167 -18.40 -3.98 -0.19
CA HIS A 167 -19.85 -4.03 0.06
C HIS A 167 -20.34 -2.93 1.01
N GLY A 168 -20.01 -1.67 0.73
CA GLY A 168 -20.48 -0.52 1.52
C GLY A 168 -19.73 -0.23 2.81
N ARG A 169 -18.81 -1.09 3.26
CA ARG A 169 -18.07 -0.93 4.52
C ARG A 169 -16.56 -1.00 4.35
N LYS A 170 -15.81 -0.43 5.30
CA LYS A 170 -14.36 -0.66 5.39
C LYS A 170 -14.09 -2.15 5.64
N SER A 171 -13.03 -2.66 5.02
CA SER A 171 -12.57 -4.04 5.13
C SER A 171 -11.14 -4.07 5.66
N SER A 172 -10.80 -5.11 6.42
CA SER A 172 -9.39 -5.36 6.71
C SER A 172 -8.71 -5.93 5.48
N TYR A 173 -7.39 -5.74 5.38
CA TYR A 173 -6.61 -6.35 4.30
C TYR A 173 -6.75 -7.87 4.28
N TYR A 174 -6.75 -8.49 5.46
CA TYR A 174 -6.98 -9.93 5.58
C TYR A 174 -8.32 -10.35 4.98
N GLU A 175 -9.42 -9.63 5.24
CA GLU A 175 -10.74 -9.97 4.70
C GLU A 175 -10.73 -10.05 3.17
N VAL A 176 -10.09 -9.09 2.50
CA VAL A 176 -10.04 -9.02 1.03
C VAL A 176 -9.08 -10.06 0.45
N VAL A 177 -7.88 -10.21 1.00
CA VAL A 177 -6.87 -11.12 0.44
C VAL A 177 -7.24 -12.58 0.71
N SER A 178 -7.78 -12.89 1.89
CA SER A 178 -8.15 -14.27 2.25
C SER A 178 -9.45 -14.76 1.62
N SER A 179 -10.33 -13.86 1.16
CA SER A 179 -11.56 -14.27 0.45
C SER A 179 -11.24 -14.99 -0.86
N LEU A 180 -10.12 -14.61 -1.50
CA LEU A 180 -9.73 -15.03 -2.84
C LEU A 180 -10.82 -14.75 -3.89
N GLU A 181 -11.70 -13.78 -3.63
CA GLU A 181 -12.85 -13.44 -4.48
C GLU A 181 -12.42 -12.71 -5.77
N PHE A 182 -11.31 -11.95 -5.71
CA PHE A 182 -10.85 -11.12 -6.81
C PHE A 182 -9.69 -11.79 -7.56
N ASP A 183 -9.92 -12.21 -8.79
CA ASP A 183 -8.91 -12.89 -9.62
C ASP A 183 -7.65 -12.03 -9.83
N GLU A 184 -7.81 -10.73 -10.05
CA GLU A 184 -6.68 -9.81 -10.22
C GLU A 184 -5.90 -9.62 -8.90
N CYS A 185 -6.58 -9.64 -7.74
CA CYS A 185 -5.93 -9.67 -6.43
C CYS A 185 -5.14 -10.97 -6.22
N ASN A 186 -5.71 -12.11 -6.62
CA ASN A 186 -5.08 -13.43 -6.52
C ASN A 186 -3.81 -13.51 -7.38
N ARG A 187 -3.82 -12.91 -8.58
CA ARG A 187 -2.63 -12.80 -9.44
C ARG A 187 -1.57 -11.90 -8.82
N ALA A 188 -1.97 -10.73 -8.32
CA ALA A 188 -1.08 -9.81 -7.62
C ALA A 188 -0.42 -10.46 -6.40
N LEU A 189 -1.19 -11.23 -5.62
CA LEU A 189 -0.69 -12.00 -4.49
C LEU A 189 0.44 -12.95 -4.90
N CYS A 190 0.24 -13.71 -5.98
CA CYS A 190 1.27 -14.59 -6.54
C CYS A 190 2.52 -13.82 -6.97
N GLU A 191 2.38 -12.67 -7.62
CA GLU A 191 3.53 -11.86 -8.07
C GLU A 191 4.30 -11.22 -6.91
N ILE A 192 3.62 -10.83 -5.83
CA ILE A 192 4.27 -10.28 -4.65
C ILE A 192 5.02 -11.36 -3.88
N VAL A 193 4.43 -12.55 -3.71
CA VAL A 193 5.12 -13.69 -3.06
C VAL A 193 6.41 -14.05 -3.79
N LYS A 194 6.44 -13.99 -5.13
CA LYS A 194 7.67 -14.24 -5.91
C LYS A 194 8.76 -13.20 -5.71
N ARG A 195 8.39 -11.95 -5.42
CA ARG A 195 9.31 -10.81 -5.29
C ARG A 195 9.72 -10.54 -3.85
N ALA A 196 8.96 -11.02 -2.87
CA ALA A 196 9.18 -10.72 -1.47
C ALA A 196 10.48 -11.32 -0.96
N ASP A 197 11.35 -10.45 -0.43
CA ASP A 197 12.54 -10.80 0.34
C ASP A 197 12.40 -10.17 1.73
N MET A 198 11.88 -10.95 2.68
CA MET A 198 11.67 -10.47 4.05
C MET A 198 13.00 -10.13 4.75
N ASP A 199 14.09 -10.83 4.42
CA ASP A 199 15.41 -10.51 4.98
C ASP A 199 15.89 -9.14 4.48
N ALA A 200 15.62 -8.78 3.22
CA ALA A 200 15.91 -7.45 2.70
C ALA A 200 15.06 -6.36 3.40
N ILE A 201 13.80 -6.65 3.68
CA ILE A 201 12.90 -5.74 4.40
C ILE A 201 13.39 -5.54 5.86
N HIS A 202 13.79 -6.59 6.57
CA HIS A 202 14.37 -6.46 7.91
C HIS A 202 15.68 -5.67 7.89
N ARG A 203 16.55 -5.90 6.89
CA ARG A 203 17.76 -5.09 6.71
C ARG A 203 17.44 -3.61 6.49
N LEU A 204 16.40 -3.30 5.71
CA LEU A 204 15.91 -1.93 5.53
C LEU A 204 15.49 -1.33 6.89
N VAL A 205 14.61 -2.00 7.64
CA VAL A 205 14.13 -1.53 8.96
C VAL A 205 15.29 -1.31 9.94
N ALA A 206 16.24 -2.25 9.99
CA ALA A 206 17.43 -2.15 10.83
C ALA A 206 18.29 -0.93 10.47
N SER A 207 18.37 -0.58 9.18
CA SER A 207 19.21 0.52 8.67
C SER A 207 18.65 1.92 8.94
N VAL A 208 17.38 2.04 9.31
CA VAL A 208 16.73 3.35 9.46
C VAL A 208 17.34 4.11 10.66
N PRO A 209 17.88 5.33 10.43
CA PRO A 209 18.41 6.16 11.50
C PRO A 209 17.27 6.79 12.33
N GLY A 210 17.56 7.21 13.56
CA GLY A 210 16.61 7.93 14.43
C GLY A 210 15.51 7.07 15.06
N ILE A 211 15.47 5.76 14.75
CA ILE A 211 14.50 4.81 15.31
C ILE A 211 15.17 3.89 16.34
N SER A 212 14.52 3.72 17.50
CA SER A 212 14.97 2.83 18.56
C SER A 212 14.88 1.34 18.17
N ASP A 213 15.68 0.51 18.82
CA ASP A 213 15.66 -0.95 18.60
C ASP A 213 14.30 -1.56 18.96
N ARG A 214 13.59 -1.00 19.95
CA ARG A 214 12.26 -1.46 20.36
C ARG A 214 11.23 -1.22 19.24
N ARG A 215 11.28 -0.05 18.61
CA ARG A 215 10.40 0.30 17.49
C ARG A 215 10.74 -0.50 16.24
N LYS A 216 12.03 -0.74 15.96
CA LYS A 216 12.47 -1.65 14.88
C LYS A 216 11.94 -3.07 15.09
N ALA A 217 12.11 -3.62 16.29
CA ALA A 217 11.58 -4.94 16.64
C ALA A 217 10.06 -5.03 16.49
N PHE A 218 9.33 -3.95 16.82
CA PHE A 218 7.89 -3.89 16.59
C PHE A 218 7.52 -3.87 15.11
N TYR A 219 8.24 -3.12 14.27
CA TYR A 219 8.01 -3.12 12.83
C TYR A 219 8.26 -4.49 12.20
N ASP A 220 9.40 -5.12 12.52
CA ASP A 220 9.71 -6.46 12.02
C ASP A 220 8.65 -7.47 12.46
N HIS A 221 8.27 -7.46 13.74
CA HIS A 221 7.20 -8.34 14.27
C HIS A 221 5.88 -8.18 13.50
N MET A 222 5.47 -6.94 13.22
CA MET A 222 4.21 -6.69 12.50
C MET A 222 4.31 -7.04 11.02
N LEU A 223 5.44 -6.78 10.38
CA LEU A 223 5.69 -7.15 8.98
C LEU A 223 5.68 -8.67 8.81
N ASP A 224 6.34 -9.41 9.70
CA ASP A 224 6.35 -10.87 9.71
C ASP A 224 4.97 -11.46 9.95
N ALA A 225 4.26 -10.93 10.95
CA ALA A 225 2.91 -11.39 11.26
C ALA A 225 1.96 -11.18 10.08
N ARG A 226 2.06 -10.04 9.38
CA ARG A 226 1.22 -9.76 8.20
C ARG A 226 1.65 -10.54 6.97
N PHE A 227 2.95 -10.67 6.71
CA PHE A 227 3.44 -11.49 5.62
C PHE A 227 2.93 -12.93 5.76
N ARG A 228 3.12 -13.54 6.93
CA ARG A 228 2.65 -14.91 7.20
C ARG A 228 1.13 -15.05 7.09
N CYS A 229 0.36 -14.15 7.71
CA CYS A 229 -1.08 -14.33 7.87
C CYS A 229 -1.94 -13.75 6.73
N ILE A 230 -1.49 -12.69 6.06
CA ILE A 230 -2.24 -11.98 5.03
C ILE A 230 -1.70 -12.29 3.64
N ILE A 231 -0.42 -12.67 3.49
CA ILE A 231 0.18 -12.94 2.18
C ILE A 231 0.43 -14.44 2.00
N GLU A 232 1.28 -15.04 2.82
CA GLU A 232 1.70 -16.43 2.67
C GLU A 232 0.53 -17.41 2.87
N ALA A 233 -0.25 -17.29 3.95
CA ALA A 233 -1.35 -18.21 4.21
C ALA A 233 -2.43 -18.19 3.10
N PRO A 234 -2.94 -17.02 2.63
CA PRO A 234 -3.83 -16.98 1.47
C PRO A 234 -3.20 -17.49 0.18
N TYR A 235 -1.91 -17.24 -0.05
CA TYR A 235 -1.20 -17.77 -1.22
C TYR A 235 -1.15 -19.31 -1.20
N GLN A 236 -0.83 -19.92 -0.05
CA GLN A 236 -0.84 -21.38 0.08
C GLN A 236 -2.23 -21.97 -0.14
N ALA A 237 -3.27 -21.30 0.36
CA ALA A 237 -4.65 -21.71 0.11
C ALA A 237 -5.02 -21.61 -1.39
N LEU A 238 -4.55 -20.58 -2.08
CA LEU A 238 -4.76 -20.40 -3.52
C LEU A 238 -4.04 -21.48 -4.35
N VAL A 239 -2.77 -21.76 -4.06
CA VAL A 239 -1.99 -22.81 -4.74
C VAL A 239 -2.61 -24.19 -4.47
N GLY A 240 -3.03 -24.46 -3.24
CA GLY A 240 -3.70 -25.71 -2.87
C GLY A 240 -5.07 -25.93 -3.52
N ARG A 241 -5.78 -24.86 -3.95
CA ARG A 241 -7.02 -24.97 -4.74
C ARG A 241 -6.75 -25.34 -6.20
N ASN A 242 -5.56 -25.05 -6.70
CA ASN A 242 -5.16 -25.23 -8.10
C ASN A 242 -4.34 -26.52 -8.33
N ALA A 243 -4.04 -27.27 -7.27
CA ALA A 243 -3.33 -28.55 -7.29
C ALA A 243 -4.31 -29.73 -7.37
#